data_AF-A0A453CVY3-F1
#
_entry.id   AF-A0A453CVY3-F1
#
_cell.length_a   1.000
_cell.length_b   1.000
_cell.length_c   1.000
_cell.angle_alpha   90.00
_cell.angle_beta   90.00
_cell.angle_gamma   90.00
#
_symmetry.space_group_name_H-M   'P 1'
#
loop_
_entity.id
_entity.type
_entity.pdbx_description
1 polymer ?
#
loop_
_entity_poly.entity_id
_entity_poly.type
_entity_poly.pdbx_seq_one_letter_code
_entity_poly.pdbx_strand_id
1 'polypeptide(L)'
;LVSEDEAVLGFTSAMVWLAVMTVITALLSEYVVSTIEAASESWELSVSFISIILIPIVGNAAEHAGAIIFAFKNKLDITLGVSLGSATQISMFVVCIN
;
A
#
# COMPACT_ATOMS: atom_id res chain seq x y z
N LEU A 1 -13.84 17.75 24.79
CA LEU A 1 -12.92 16.74 25.34
C LEU A 1 -12.95 15.58 24.37
N VAL A 2 -11.99 15.55 23.45
CA VAL A 2 -11.86 14.46 22.46
C VAL A 2 -11.33 13.27 23.23
N SER A 3 -12.10 12.19 23.30
CA SER A 3 -11.69 10.91 23.88
C SER A 3 -10.46 10.42 23.14
N GLU A 4 -9.38 10.16 23.89
CA GLU A 4 -8.16 9.51 23.41
C GLU A 4 -8.52 8.24 22.63
N ASP A 5 -7.86 8.03 21.48
CA ASP A 5 -7.93 6.82 20.68
C ASP A 5 -7.46 5.63 21.54
N GLU A 6 -8.39 5.01 22.27
CA GLU A 6 -8.14 3.74 22.97
C GLU A 6 -7.79 2.68 21.91
N ALA A 7 -6.62 2.07 22.07
CA ALA A 7 -6.20 0.97 21.21
C ALA A 7 -7.19 -0.20 21.37
N VAL A 8 -8.12 -0.31 20.42
CA VAL A 8 -9.18 -1.34 20.39
C VAL A 8 -8.63 -2.77 20.22
N LEU A 9 -7.33 -2.93 19.92
CA LEU A 9 -6.67 -4.22 19.72
C LEU A 9 -5.47 -4.34 20.67
N GLY A 10 -5.46 -5.40 21.50
CA GLY A 10 -4.28 -5.76 22.29
C GLY A 10 -3.12 -6.23 21.41
N PHE A 11 -1.88 -6.12 21.91
CA PHE A 11 -0.65 -6.42 21.15
C PHE A 11 -0.68 -7.79 20.46
N THR A 12 -1.04 -8.86 21.18
CA THR A 12 -1.14 -10.21 20.61
C THR A 12 -2.18 -10.29 19.50
N SER A 13 -3.34 -9.64 19.69
CA SER A 13 -4.39 -9.59 18.68
C SER A 13 -3.95 -8.84 17.43
N ALA A 14 -3.21 -7.73 17.60
CA ALA A 14 -2.65 -6.97 16.48
C ALA A 14 -1.64 -7.81 15.68
N MET A 15 -0.76 -8.54 16.37
CA MET A 15 0.22 -9.43 15.71
C MET A 15 -0.45 -10.57 14.95
N VAL A 16 -1.52 -11.16 15.50
CA VAL A 16 -2.29 -12.21 14.81
C VAL A 16 -2.95 -11.64 13.55
N TRP A 17 -3.62 -10.49 13.65
CA TRP A 17 -4.25 -9.86 12.48
C TRP A 17 -3.24 -9.47 11.42
N LEU A 18 -2.08 -8.94 11.81
CA LEU A 18 -0.99 -8.64 10.89
C LEU A 18 -0.58 -9.89 10.11
N ALA A 19 -0.30 -11.00 10.80
CA ALA A 19 0.11 -12.25 10.16
C ALA A 19 -0.98 -12.79 9.21
N VAL A 20 -2.25 -12.78 9.63
CA VAL A 20 -3.37 -13.24 8.79
C VAL A 20 -3.51 -12.40 7.53
N MET A 21 -3.48 -11.07 7.67
CA MET A 21 -3.57 -10.16 6.52
C MET A 21 -2.39 -10.32 5.56
N THR A 22 -1.18 -10.52 6.09
CA THR A 22 0.02 -10.78 5.28
C THR A 22 -0.11 -12.06 4.48
N VAL A 23 -0.57 -13.16 5.09
CA VAL A 23 -0.77 -14.44 4.38
C VAL A 23 -1.82 -14.32 3.28
N ILE A 24 -2.96 -13.69 3.58
CA ILE A 24 -4.02 -13.48 2.58
C ILE A 24 -3.50 -12.63 1.42
N THR A 25 -2.79 -11.54 1.72
CA THR A 25 -2.22 -10.65 0.70
C THR A 25 -1.19 -11.37 -0.16
N ALA A 26 -0.35 -12.23 0.43
CA ALA A 26 0.63 -13.01 -0.31
C ALA A 26 -0.04 -13.95 -1.32
N LEU A 27 -1.10 -14.66 -0.91
CA LEU A 27 -1.87 -15.52 -1.83
C LEU A 27 -2.51 -14.71 -2.96
N LEU A 28 -3.12 -13.57 -2.64
CA LEU A 28 -3.71 -12.68 -3.64
C LEU A 28 -2.66 -12.11 -4.60
N SER A 29 -1.45 -11.81 -4.11
CA SER A 29 -0.37 -11.30 -4.97
C SER A 29 0.09 -12.32 -6.00
N GLU A 30 0.10 -13.62 -5.69
CA GLU A 30 0.44 -14.67 -6.64
C GLU A 30 -0.59 -14.74 -7.78
N TYR A 31 -1.88 -14.67 -7.44
CA TYR A 31 -2.94 -14.57 -8.44
C TYR A 31 -2.77 -13.32 -9.32
N VAL A 32 -2.51 -12.15 -8.73
CA VAL A 32 -2.27 -10.91 -9.51
C VAL A 32 -1.11 -11.09 -10.46
N VAL A 33 0.04 -11.59 -9.99
CA VAL A 33 1.24 -11.80 -10.82
C VAL A 33 0.96 -12.75 -11.99
N SER A 34 0.20 -13.82 -11.75
CA SER A 34 -0.17 -14.78 -12.81
C SER A 34 -1.01 -14.16 -13.94
N THR A 35 -1.70 -13.04 -13.67
CA THR A 35 -2.55 -12.35 -14.64
C THR A 35 -1.85 -11.21 -15.38
N ILE A 36 -0.63 -10.82 -14.99
CA ILE A 36 0.05 -9.64 -15.56
C ILE A 36 0.30 -9.80 -17.06
N GLU A 37 0.74 -10.98 -17.50
CA GLU A 37 1.08 -11.22 -18.90
C GLU A 37 -0.17 -11.19 -19.80
N ALA A 38 -1.27 -11.80 -19.35
CA ALA A 38 -2.55 -11.74 -20.03
C ALA A 38 -3.13 -10.31 -20.07
N ALA A 39 -2.96 -9.54 -19.00
CA ALA A 39 -3.36 -8.13 -18.95
C ALA A 39 -2.50 -7.26 -19.87
N SER A 40 -1.20 -7.53 -19.96
CA SER A 40 -0.26 -6.85 -20.86
C SER A 40 -0.69 -7.00 -22.32
N GLU A 41 -1.02 -8.23 -22.74
CA GLU A 41 -1.50 -8.51 -24.10
C GLU A 41 -2.87 -7.89 -24.38
N SER A 42 -3.80 -7.98 -23.42
CA SER A 42 -5.17 -7.49 -23.59
C SER A 42 -5.28 -5.96 -23.59
N TRP A 43 -4.43 -5.27 -22.83
CA TRP A 43 -4.47 -3.81 -22.69
C TRP A 43 -3.41 -3.11 -23.55
N GLU A 44 -2.61 -3.85 -24.31
CA GLU A 44 -1.48 -3.35 -25.12
C GLU A 44 -0.49 -2.50 -24.29
N LEU A 45 -0.35 -2.82 -23.00
CA LEU A 45 0.59 -2.18 -22.08
C LEU A 45 1.79 -3.10 -21.85
N SER A 46 2.98 -2.54 -21.66
CA SER A 46 4.15 -3.37 -21.34
C SER A 46 4.03 -3.98 -19.94
N VAL A 47 4.53 -5.22 -19.77
CA VAL A 47 4.66 -5.89 -18.46
C VAL A 47 5.37 -4.98 -17.46
N SER A 48 6.41 -4.28 -17.89
CA SER A 48 7.15 -3.32 -17.06
C SER A 48 6.29 -2.15 -16.61
N PHE A 49 5.41 -1.60 -17.45
CA PHE A 49 4.52 -0.51 -17.07
C PHE A 49 3.50 -0.97 -16.01
N ILE A 50 2.88 -2.13 -16.22
CA ILE A 50 1.94 -2.70 -15.25
C ILE A 50 2.65 -2.96 -13.91
N SER A 51 3.85 -3.54 -13.95
CA SER A 51 4.57 -3.96 -12.74
C SER A 51 5.18 -2.79 -11.96
N ILE A 52 5.75 -1.79 -12.63
CA ILE A 52 6.50 -0.69 -12.01
C ILE A 52 5.59 0.49 -11.66
N ILE A 53 4.51 0.72 -12.44
CA ILE A 53 3.64 1.88 -12.25
C ILE A 53 2.29 1.48 -11.68
N LEU A 54 1.58 0.57 -12.36
CA LEU A 54 0.19 0.25 -12.00
C LEU A 54 0.08 -0.44 -10.63
N ILE A 55 0.90 -1.47 -10.40
CA ILE A 55 0.86 -2.26 -9.15
C ILE A 55 1.20 -1.39 -7.92
N PRO A 56 2.28 -0.59 -7.89
CA PRO A 56 2.58 0.26 -6.73
C PRO A 56 1.50 1.30 -6.43
N ILE A 57 0.84 1.85 -7.47
CA ILE A 57 -0.27 2.79 -7.27
C ILE A 57 -1.41 2.10 -6.53
N VAL A 58 -1.81 0.89 -6.94
CA VAL A 58 -2.91 0.15 -6.31
C VAL A 58 -2.49 -0.36 -4.92
N GLY A 59 -1.27 -0.89 -4.78
CA GLY A 59 -0.74 -1.40 -3.52
C GLY A 59 -0.67 -0.32 -2.42
N ASN A 60 -0.30 0.91 -2.80
CA ASN A 60 -0.20 2.04 -1.86
C ASN A 60 -1.47 2.90 -1.83
N ALA A 61 -2.55 2.51 -2.53
CA ALA A 61 -3.77 3.33 -2.63
C ALA A 61 -4.44 3.58 -1.28
N ALA A 62 -4.49 2.56 -0.41
CA ALA A 62 -5.08 2.70 0.92
C ALA A 62 -4.31 3.70 1.80
N GLU A 63 -2.98 3.68 1.72
CA GLU A 63 -2.11 4.61 2.43
C GLU A 63 -2.30 6.05 1.92
N HIS A 64 -2.29 6.25 0.60
CA HIS A 64 -2.56 7.56 0.00
C HIS A 64 -3.97 8.07 0.30
N ALA A 65 -4.99 7.21 0.27
CA ALA A 65 -6.35 7.58 0.66
C ALA A 65 -6.41 8.01 2.13
N GLY A 66 -5.71 7.29 3.02
CA GLY A 66 -5.53 7.68 4.42
C GLY A 66 -4.89 9.06 4.56
N ALA A 67 -3.82 9.34 3.82
CA ALA A 67 -3.16 10.65 3.82
C ALA A 67 -4.13 11.77 3.41
N ILE A 68 -4.93 11.56 2.36
CA ILE A 68 -5.96 12.53 1.92
C ILE A 68 -7.00 12.75 3.02
N ILE A 69 -7.48 11.69 3.67
CA ILE A 69 -8.45 11.80 4.78
C ILE A 69 -7.85 12.58 5.96
N PHE A 70 -6.59 12.32 6.32
CA PHE A 70 -5.91 13.05 7.40
C PHE A 70 -5.63 14.52 7.02
N ALA A 71 -5.37 14.81 5.75
CA ALA A 71 -5.25 16.17 5.24
C ALA A 71 -6.56 16.94 5.40
N PHE A 72 -7.70 16.33 5.05
CA PHE A 72 -9.03 16.93 5.28
C PHE A 72 -9.34 17.15 6.76
N LYS A 73 -8.76 16.36 7.66
CA LYS A 73 -8.83 16.53 9.12
C LYS A 73 -7.81 17.54 9.67
N ASN A 74 -7.11 18.27 8.80
CA ASN A 74 -6.08 19.25 9.14
C ASN A 74 -4.90 18.66 9.95
N LYS A 75 -4.60 17.36 9.75
CA LYS A 75 -3.44 16.66 10.33
C LYS A 75 -2.31 16.57 9.30
N LEU A 76 -1.72 17.73 9.00
CA LEU A 76 -0.70 17.86 7.95
C LEU A 76 0.61 17.14 8.30
N ASP A 77 0.95 17.05 9.59
CA ASP A 77 2.08 16.26 10.11
C ASP A 77 1.97 14.77 9.73
N ILE A 78 0.82 14.15 9.96
CA ILE A 78 0.56 12.76 9.58
C ILE A 78 0.58 12.60 8.06
N THR A 79 -0.06 13.54 7.35
CA THR A 79 -0.13 13.53 5.88
C THR A 79 1.27 13.57 5.25
N LEU A 80 2.13 14.46 5.73
CA LEU A 80 3.50 14.61 5.25
C LEU A 80 4.35 13.39 5.63
N GLY A 81 4.16 12.84 6.83
CA GLY A 81 4.83 11.62 7.27
C GLY A 81 4.53 10.42 6.36
N VAL A 82 3.26 10.21 6.04
CA VAL A 82 2.80 9.16 5.11
C VAL A 82 3.35 9.40 3.70
N SER A 83 3.22 10.62 3.18
CA SER A 83 3.67 10.95 1.82
C SER A 83 5.18 10.79 1.64
N LEU A 84 5.97 11.24 2.62
CA LEU A 84 7.42 11.12 2.57
C LEU A 84 7.87 9.66 2.77
N GLY A 85 7.18 8.89 3.63
CA GLY A 85 7.41 7.48 3.84
C GLY A 85 7.21 6.65 2.57
N SER A 86 6.04 6.77 1.94
CA SER A 86 5.71 6.12 0.65
C SER A 86 6.71 6.51 -0.45
N ALA A 87 7.04 7.80 -0.60
CA ALA A 87 8.02 8.26 -1.59
C ALA A 87 9.43 7.67 -1.36
N THR A 88 9.85 7.57 -0.10
CA THR A 88 11.15 6.98 0.27
C THR A 88 11.18 5.48 -0.03
N GLN A 89 10.10 4.75 0.26
CA GLN A 89 10.00 3.32 -0.05
C GLN A 89 10.04 3.06 -1.55
N ILE A 90 9.28 3.82 -2.35
CA ILE A 90 9.30 3.72 -3.81
C ILE A 90 10.71 4.06 -4.34
N SER A 91 11.33 5.13 -3.85
CA SER A 91 12.69 5.52 -4.26
C SER A 91 13.74 4.45 -3.93
N MET A 92 13.74 3.92 -2.71
CA MET A 92 14.76 2.96 -2.25
C MET A 92 14.53 1.54 -2.76
N PHE A 93 13.29 1.09 -2.94
CA PHE A 93 12.98 -0.30 -3.29
C PHE A 93 12.45 -0.49 -4.71
N VAL A 94 11.75 0.48 -5.30
CA VAL A 94 11.22 0.32 -6.67
C VAL A 94 12.21 0.81 -7.71
N VAL A 95 12.90 1.94 -7.44
CA VAL A 95 13.85 2.53 -8.41
C VAL A 95 15.24 1.92 -8.31
N CYS A 96 15.73 1.58 -7.11
CA CYS A 96 17.11 1.05 -6.96
C CYS A 96 17.24 -0.47 -7.19
N ILE A 97 16.14 -1.22 -7.32
CA ILE A 97 16.17 -2.69 -7.49
C ILE A 97 16.19 -3.11 -8.97
N ASN A 98 16.02 -2.19 -9.92
CA ASN A 98 16.10 -2.41 -11.37
C ASN A 98 17.23 -1.55 -11.97
#